data_AF-A0A853BW53-F1
#
_entry.id   AF-A0A853BW53-F1
#
_cell.length_a   1.000
_cell.length_b   1.000
_cell.length_c   1.000
_cell.angle_alpha   90.00
_cell.angle_beta   90.00
_cell.angle_gamma   90.00
#
_symmetry.space_group_name_H-M   'P 1'
#
loop_
_entity.id
_entity.type
_entity.pdbx_description
1 polymer ?
#
loop_
_entity_poly.entity_id
_entity_poly.type
_entity_poly.pdbx_seq_one_letter_code
_entity_poly.pdbx_strand_id
1 'polypeptide(L)' 'MAIAAAQRVATLRAGYETRQEIGEAVGIIMERRRLTSDQAFALLRTASNNTNTKLREVARSVALTGELPDV' A
#
# COMPACT_ATOMS: atom_id res chain seq x y z
N MET A 1 -14.58 26.85 -19.09
CA MET A 1 -13.47 26.63 -18.12
C MET A 1 -14.06 26.12 -16.80
N ALA A 2 -14.30 24.81 -16.65
CA ALA A 2 -14.85 24.24 -15.42
C ALA A 2 -14.41 22.78 -15.18
N ILE A 3 -13.14 22.45 -15.46
CA ILE A 3 -12.59 21.09 -15.25
C ILE A 3 -11.58 21.05 -14.08
N ALA A 4 -11.19 22.20 -13.51
CA ALA A 4 -10.13 22.28 -12.49
C ALA A 4 -10.56 21.91 -11.05
N ALA A 5 -11.86 21.88 -10.75
CA ALA A 5 -12.35 21.58 -9.39
C ALA A 5 -12.45 20.07 -9.10
N ALA A 6 -12.82 19.27 -10.11
CA ALA A 6 -12.99 17.82 -9.97
C ALA A 6 -11.67 17.09 -9.70
N GLN A 7 -10.56 17.57 -10.27
CA GLN A 7 -9.25 16.95 -10.08
C GLN A 7 -8.73 17.04 -8.64
N ARG A 8 -9.00 18.13 -7.91
CA ARG A 8 -8.45 18.33 -6.55
C ARG A 8 -9.06 17.41 -5.49
N VAL A 9 -10.36 17.12 -5.59
CA VAL A 9 -11.04 16.21 -4.65
C VAL A 9 -10.60 14.76 -4.84
N ALA A 10 -10.35 14.36 -6.10
CA ALA A 10 -9.85 13.03 -6.43
C ALA A 10 -8.44 12.78 -5.86
N THR A 11 -7.54 13.75 -5.94
CA THR A 11 -6.16 13.60 -5.42
C THR A 11 -6.12 13.49 -3.89
N LEU A 12 -6.99 14.23 -3.18
CA LEU A 12 -7.06 14.19 -1.72
C LEU A 12 -7.62 12.85 -1.23
N ARG A 13 -8.73 12.35 -1.80
CA ARG A 13 -9.31 11.05 -1.43
C ARG A 13 -8.35 9.89 -1.72
N ALA A 14 -7.71 9.90 -2.89
CA ALA A 14 -6.75 8.86 -3.26
C ALA A 14 -5.53 8.81 -2.33
N GLY A 15 -5.12 9.95 -1.76
CA GLY A 15 -4.01 10.02 -0.80
C GLY A 15 -4.35 9.41 0.56
N TYR A 16 -5.60 9.55 1.02
CA TYR A 16 -6.06 8.97 2.28
C TYR A 16 -6.23 7.45 2.18
N GLU A 17 -6.86 6.96 1.12
CA GLU A 17 -7.04 5.52 0.89
C GLU A 17 -5.70 4.78 0.82
N THR A 18 -4.70 5.39 0.16
CA THR A 18 -3.36 4.79 0.04
C THR A 18 -2.67 4.60 1.41
N ARG A 19 -2.83 5.54 2.34
CA ARG A 19 -2.20 5.41 3.67
C ARG A 19 -2.85 4.33 4.51
N GLN A 20 -4.17 4.18 4.41
CA GLN A 20 -4.90 3.14 5.13
C GLN A 20 -4.53 1.74 4.63
N GLU A 21 -4.54 1.51 3.31
CA GLU A 21 -4.18 0.23 2.71
C GLU A 21 -2.75 -0.21 3.10
N ILE A 22 -1.80 0.73 3.13
CA ILE A 22 -0.42 0.47 3.57
C ILE A 22 -0.38 0.10 5.05
N GLY A 23 -1.12 0.81 5.92
CA GLY A 23 -1.15 0.52 7.35
C GLY A 23 -1.72 -0.86 7.67
N GLU A 24 -2.80 -1.25 7.01
CA GLU A 24 -3.42 -2.57 7.14
C GLU A 24 -2.45 -3.68 6.69
N ALA A 25 -1.83 -3.53 5.52
CA ALA A 25 -0.85 -4.48 5.01
C ALA A 25 0.37 -4.63 5.94
N VAL A 26 0.88 -3.53 6.48
CA VAL A 26 1.98 -3.53 7.46
C VAL A 26 1.57 -4.32 8.71
N GLY A 27 0.38 -4.06 9.26
CA GLY A 27 -0.13 -4.79 10.43
C GLY A 27 -0.22 -6.29 10.21
N ILE A 28 -0.71 -6.72 9.04
CA ILE A 28 -0.80 -8.15 8.67
C ILE A 28 0.60 -8.77 8.58
N ILE A 29 1.55 -8.11 7.92
CA ILE A 29 2.94 -8.64 7.82
C ILE A 29 3.60 -8.72 9.19
N MET A 30 3.41 -7.71 10.04
CA MET A 30 3.93 -7.70 11.41
C MET A 30 3.40 -8.90 12.21
N GLU A 31 2.10 -9.18 12.13
CA GLU A 31 1.46 -10.29 12.82
C GLU A 31 1.97 -11.64 12.33
N ARG A 32 1.99 -11.86 11.01
CA ARG A 32 2.36 -13.15 10.41
C ARG A 32 3.85 -13.45 10.47
N ARG A 33 4.71 -12.44 10.31
CA ARG A 33 6.17 -12.62 10.22
C ARG A 33 6.94 -12.14 11.45
N ARG A 34 6.24 -11.66 12.49
CA ARG A 34 6.83 -11.13 13.74
C ARG A 34 7.88 -10.05 13.48
N LEU A 35 7.57 -9.15 12.55
CA LEU A 35 8.44 -8.06 12.13
C LEU A 35 8.02 -6.75 12.77
N THR A 36 8.94 -5.78 12.82
CA THR A 36 8.61 -4.40 13.16
C THR A 36 7.86 -3.71 12.02
N SER A 37 7.19 -2.60 12.31
CA SER A 37 6.51 -1.78 11.30
C SER A 37 7.46 -1.36 10.17
N ASP A 38 8.69 -0.96 10.51
CA ASP A 38 9.69 -0.53 9.52
C ASP A 38 10.13 -1.70 8.62
N GLN A 39 10.32 -2.89 9.20
CA GLN A 39 10.68 -4.09 8.44
C GLN A 39 9.54 -4.53 7.52
N ALA A 40 8.29 -4.50 8.01
CA ALA A 40 7.11 -4.83 7.21
C ALA A 40 6.92 -3.83 6.05
N PHE A 41 7.10 -2.53 6.31
CA PHE A 41 7.04 -1.51 5.26
C PHE A 41 8.17 -1.67 4.24
N ALA A 42 9.39 -1.99 4.70
CA ALA A 42 10.51 -2.28 3.81
C ALA A 42 10.22 -3.48 2.89
N LEU A 43 9.55 -4.53 3.38
CA LEU A 43 9.11 -5.66 2.56
C LEU A 43 8.11 -5.26 1.49
N LEU A 44 7.09 -4.45 1.83
CA LEU A 44 6.15 -3.92 0.84
C LEU A 44 6.86 -3.10 -0.25
N ARG A 45 7.84 -2.28 0.15
CA ARG A 45 8.67 -1.49 -0.79
C ARG A 45 9.50 -2.39 -1.70
N THR A 46 10.10 -3.45 -1.16
CA THR A 46 10.87 -4.41 -1.94
C THR A 46 9.99 -5.15 -2.94
N ALA A 47 8.83 -5.65 -2.51
CA ALA A 47 7.86 -6.31 -3.39
C ALA A 47 7.35 -5.37 -4.50
N SER A 48 7.07 -4.11 -4.16
CA SER A 48 6.70 -3.06 -5.13
C SER A 48 7.79 -2.84 -6.19
N ASN A 49 9.05 -2.76 -5.78
CA ASN A 49 10.17 -2.60 -6.71
C ASN A 49 10.38 -3.83 -7.60
N ASN A 50 10.34 -5.03 -7.01
CA ASN A 50 10.58 -6.28 -7.72
C ASN A 50 9.49 -6.57 -8.76
N THR A 51 8.25 -6.19 -8.47
CA THR A 51 7.10 -6.38 -9.37
C THR A 51 6.82 -5.17 -10.27
N ASN A 52 7.63 -4.10 -10.16
CA ASN A 52 7.38 -2.80 -10.80
C ASN A 52 5.92 -2.31 -10.66
N THR A 53 5.29 -2.66 -9.53
CA THR A 53 3.89 -2.36 -9.21
C THR A 53 3.84 -1.26 -8.17
N LYS A 54 2.83 -0.40 -8.22
CA LYS A 54 2.72 0.71 -7.26
C LYS A 54 2.59 0.15 -5.84
N LEU A 55 3.29 0.74 -4.87
CA LEU A 55 3.25 0.34 -3.47
C LEU A 55 1.83 0.17 -2.91
N ARG A 56 0.91 1.08 -3.30
CA ARG A 56 -0.50 1.00 -2.89
C ARG A 56 -1.19 -0.27 -3.37
N GLU A 57 -0.88 -0.73 -4.58
CA GLU A 57 -1.49 -1.91 -5.18
C GLU A 57 -0.93 -3.18 -4.54
N VAL A 58 0.37 -3.20 -4.23
CA VAL A 58 0.99 -4.27 -3.44
C VAL A 58 0.38 -4.31 -2.04
N ALA A 59 0.26 -3.16 -1.36
CA ALA A 59 -0.35 -3.07 -0.04
C ALA A 59 -1.82 -3.54 -0.06
N ARG A 60 -2.61 -3.10 -1.04
CA ARG A 60 -3.98 -3.59 -1.25
C ARG A 60 -4.03 -5.09 -1.43
N SER A 61 -3.13 -5.65 -2.25
CA SER A 61 -3.06 -7.09 -2.46
C SER A 61 -2.81 -7.82 -1.13
N VAL A 62 -1.81 -7.38 -0.37
CA VAL A 62 -1.50 -7.94 0.96
C VAL A 62 -2.66 -7.76 1.94
N ALA A 63 -3.37 -6.63 1.92
CA ALA A 63 -4.53 -6.42 2.78
C ALA A 63 -5.69 -7.38 2.45
N LEU A 64 -5.85 -7.75 1.17
CA LEU A 64 -6.88 -8.67 0.70
C LEU A 64 -6.52 -10.14 0.88
N THR A 65 -5.27 -10.53 0.61
CA THR A 65 -4.83 -11.94 0.60
C THR A 65 -4.08 -12.34 1.88
N GLY A 66 -3.57 -11.36 2.62
CA GLY A 66 -2.60 -11.54 3.69
C GLY A 66 -1.20 -11.93 3.23
N GLU A 67 -1.00 -12.16 1.93
CA GLU A 67 0.23 -12.71 1.38
C GLU A 67 1.01 -11.64 0.61
N LEU A 68 2.31 -11.56 0.89
CA LEU A 68 3.23 -10.77 0.08
C LEU A 68 3.38 -11.48 -1.28
N PRO A 69 3.19 -10.77 -2.42
CA PRO A 69 3.45 -11.37 -3.72
C PRO A 69 4.90 -11.88 -3.75
N ASP A 70 5.05 -13.16 -4.11
CA ASP A 70 6.35 -13.82 -4.15
C ASP A 70 7.28 -13.05 -5.10
N VAL A 71 8.46 -12.74 -4.58
CA VAL A 71 9.56 -12.09 -5.29
C VAL A 71 10.58 -13.11 -5.76
#